data_AF-A0A844ZTJ4-F1
#
_entry.id   AF-A0A844ZTJ4-F1
#
_cell.length_a   1.000
_cell.length_b   1.000
_cell.length_c   1.000
_cell.angle_alpha   90.00
_cell.angle_beta   90.00
_cell.angle_gamma   90.00
#
_symmetry.space_group_name_H-M   'P 1'
#
loop_
_entity.id
_entity.type
_entity.pdbx_description
1 polymer ?
#
loop_
_entity_poly.entity_id
_entity_poly.type
_entity_poly.pdbx_seq_one_letter_code
_entity_poly.pdbx_strand_id
1 'polypeptide(L)' 'MTDYQCWFCGEGINQSDCGAVIITIENLWRWNKASSETDAPAQAVFAHRECAKRKLRGQGMEFDPGVFNEDDS' A
#
# COMPACT_ATOMS: atom_id res chain seq x y z
N MET A 1 19.14 -11.32 -2.71
CA MET A 1 18.91 -9.90 -2.35
C MET A 1 17.41 -9.71 -2.26
N THR A 2 16.91 -9.04 -1.22
CA THR A 2 15.51 -8.61 -1.19
C THR A 2 15.40 -7.33 -2.01
N ASP A 3 14.72 -7.37 -3.14
CA ASP A 3 14.57 -6.21 -4.04
C ASP A 3 13.61 -5.15 -3.49
N TYR A 4 12.85 -5.50 -2.45
CA TYR A 4 11.86 -4.65 -1.80
C TYR A 4 12.21 -4.42 -0.33
N GLN A 5 11.97 -3.20 0.14
CA GLN A 5 12.19 -2.78 1.52
C GLN A 5 10.90 -2.16 2.05
N CYS A 6 10.52 -2.54 3.27
CA CYS A 6 9.36 -1.97 3.94
C CYS A 6 9.63 -0.51 4.30
N TRP A 7 8.79 0.39 3.79
CA TRP A 7 8.87 1.83 4.01
C TRP A 7 8.81 2.23 5.49
N PHE A 8 8.11 1.44 6.33
CA PHE A 8 7.87 1.79 7.72
C PHE A 8 8.93 1.27 8.70
N CYS A 9 9.47 0.06 8.50
CA CYS A 9 10.45 -0.54 9.40
C CYS A 9 11.87 -0.65 8.81
N GLY A 10 12.03 -0.43 7.50
CA GLY A 10 13.33 -0.54 6.82
C GLY A 10 13.81 -1.98 6.63
N GLU A 11 13.05 -2.99 7.03
CA GLU A 11 13.41 -4.39 6.81
C GLU A 11 13.08 -4.84 5.39
N GLY A 12 13.81 -5.85 4.89
CA GLY A 12 13.56 -6.43 3.58
C GLY A 12 12.20 -7.13 3.51
N ILE A 13 11.57 -7.06 2.34
CA ILE A 13 10.35 -7.80 2.01
C ILE A 13 10.76 -8.95 1.09
N ASN A 14 10.42 -10.18 1.50
CA ASN A 14 10.66 -11.37 0.69
C ASN A 14 9.53 -11.52 -0.34
N GLN A 15 9.84 -12.01 -1.55
CA GLN A 15 8.81 -12.35 -2.54
C GLN A 15 7.84 -13.43 -2.06
N SER A 16 8.24 -14.26 -1.09
CA SER A 16 7.36 -15.23 -0.44
C SER A 16 6.43 -14.63 0.61
N ASP A 17 6.56 -13.33 0.91
CA ASP A 17 5.67 -12.65 1.86
C ASP A 17 4.33 -12.36 1.19
N CYS A 18 3.40 -13.30 1.31
CA CYS A 18 2.03 -13.17 0.83
C CYS A 18 1.25 -12.00 1.49
N GLY A 19 1.79 -11.41 2.56
CA GLY A 19 1.22 -10.24 3.24
C GLY A 19 1.89 -8.92 2.85
N ALA A 20 2.81 -8.89 1.89
CA ALA A 20 3.38 -7.64 1.42
C ALA A 20 2.33 -6.80 0.66
N VAL A 21 2.37 -5.48 0.84
CA VAL A 21 1.46 -4.55 0.16
C VAL A 21 2.19 -3.45 -0.60
N ILE A 22 1.53 -2.94 -1.64
CA ILE A 22 1.90 -1.73 -2.37
C ILE A 22 0.95 -0.62 -1.94
N ILE A 23 1.51 0.52 -1.55
CA ILE A 23 0.76 1.74 -1.21
C ILE A 23 1.09 2.79 -2.26
N THR A 24 0.07 3.28 -2.96
CA THR A 24 0.20 4.34 -3.97
C THR A 24 -0.21 5.67 -3.39
N ILE A 25 0.68 6.66 -3.49
CA ILE A 25 0.45 8.05 -3.10
C ILE A 25 0.29 8.85 -4.39
N GLU A 26 -0.91 9.38 -4.63
CA GLU A 26 -1.24 10.16 -5.82
C GLU A 26 -2.28 11.24 -5.51
N ASN A 27 -2.50 12.15 -6.46
CA ASN A 27 -3.54 13.17 -6.35
C ASN A 27 -4.94 12.53 -6.45
N LEU A 28 -5.78 12.71 -5.43
CA LEU A 28 -7.15 12.18 -5.36
C LEU A 28 -8.01 12.54 -6.59
N TRP A 29 -7.79 13.72 -7.17
CA TRP A 29 -8.59 14.22 -8.29
C TRP A 29 -8.04 13.85 -9.67
N ARG A 30 -6.93 13.09 -9.71
CA ARG A 30 -6.33 12.57 -10.96
C ARG A 30 -7.37 11.93 -11.87
N TRP A 31 -8.33 11.23 -11.28
CA TRP A 31 -9.35 10.46 -12.00
C TRP A 31 -10.67 11.23 -12.20
N ASN A 32 -10.82 12.42 -11.62
CA ASN A 32 -12.10 13.16 -11.60
C ASN A 32 -12.23 14.20 -12.73
N LYS A 33 -11.12 14.67 -13.31
CA LYS A 33 -11.18 15.57 -14.46
C LYS A 33 -11.06 14.77 -15.77
N ALA A 34 -11.88 15.17 -16.75
CA ALA A 34 -11.72 14.80 -18.17
C ALA A 34 -10.36 15.21 -18.78
N SER A 35 -9.46 15.82 -18.01
CA SER A 35 -8.07 16.03 -18.39
C SER A 35 -7.31 14.73 -18.22
N SER A 36 -6.99 14.12 -19.35
CA SER A 36 -6.06 13.03 -19.60
C SER A 36 -4.62 13.36 -19.15
N GLU A 37 -4.43 13.84 -17.92
CA GLU A 37 -3.10 13.93 -17.31
C GLU A 37 -2.73 12.54 -16.79
N THR A 38 -2.51 11.63 -17.72
CA THR A 38 -1.96 10.29 -17.46
C THR A 38 -0.62 10.35 -16.72
N ASP A 39 0.09 11.49 -16.83
CA ASP A 39 1.38 11.78 -16.20
C ASP A 39 1.29 12.50 -14.84
N ALA A 40 0.11 12.51 -14.20
CA ALA A 40 0.02 13.03 -12.83
C ALA A 40 1.01 12.30 -11.90
N PRO A 41 1.80 13.02 -11.08
CA PRO A 41 2.80 12.41 -10.21
C PRO A 41 2.18 11.38 -9.27
N ALA A 42 2.79 10.21 -9.22
CA ALA A 42 2.44 9.13 -8.30
C ALA A 42 3.72 8.48 -7.77
N GLN A 43 3.68 8.01 -6.52
CA GLN A 43 4.76 7.23 -5.92
C GLN A 43 4.17 5.95 -5.32
N ALA A 44 4.76 4.81 -5.67
CA ALA A 44 4.51 3.55 -5.00
C ALA A 44 5.55 3.33 -3.90
N VAL A 45 5.09 2.90 -2.73
CA VAL A 45 5.94 2.40 -1.63
C VAL A 45 5.50 1.00 -1.23
N PHE A 46 6.43 0.22 -0.68
CA PHE A 46 6.19 -1.17 -0.29
C PHE A 46 6.19 -1.29 1.24
N ALA A 47 5.35 -2.15 1.79
CA ALA A 47 5.31 -2.39 3.22
C ALA A 47 4.87 -3.81 3.56
N HIS A 48 5.26 -4.32 4.72
CA HIS A 48 4.59 -5.47 5.33
C HIS A 48 3.15 -5.08 5.70
N ARG A 49 2.18 -5.98 5.52
CA ARG A 49 0.78 -5.80 5.95
C ARG A 49 0.67 -5.27 7.37
N GLU A 50 1.37 -5.88 8.31
CA GLU A 50 1.26 -5.50 9.73
C GLU A 50 1.83 -4.10 10.01
N CYS A 51 2.85 -3.68 9.26
CA CYS A 51 3.36 -2.32 9.33
C CYS A 51 2.34 -1.33 8.76
N ALA A 52 1.75 -1.63 7.61
CA ALA A 52 0.71 -0.81 6.99
C ALA A 52 -0.51 -0.68 7.91
N LYS A 53 -1.03 -1.79 8.44
CA LYS A 53 -2.16 -1.83 9.39
C LYS A 53 -1.94 -1.00 10.65
N ARG A 54 -0.70 -0.86 11.13
CA ARG A 54 -0.42 -0.05 12.33
C ARG A 54 -0.25 1.42 11.99
N LYS A 55 0.37 1.73 10.85
CA LYS A 55 0.81 3.09 10.51
C LYS A 55 -0.22 3.87 9.69
N LEU A 56 -1.10 3.19 8.94
CA LEU A 56 -2.12 3.79 8.09
C LEU A 56 -3.52 3.75 8.69
N ARG A 57 -3.66 3.49 10.00
CA ARG A 57 -4.94 3.66 10.71
C ARG A 57 -5.34 5.13 10.67
N GLY A 58 -6.41 5.43 9.94
CA GLY A 58 -7.04 6.75 9.94
C GLY A 58 -7.86 6.97 11.22
N GLN A 59 -8.43 8.17 11.38
CA GLN A 59 -9.35 8.46 12.49
C GLN A 59 -10.65 7.63 12.47
N GLY A 60 -10.97 6.98 11.35
CA GLY A 60 -12.13 6.09 11.23
C GLY A 60 -12.09 5.15 10.02
N MET A 61 -10.94 4.99 9.36
CA MET A 61 -10.77 4.04 8.27
C MET A 61 -9.83 2.92 8.73
N GLU A 62 -10.37 1.72 8.76
CA GLU A 62 -9.60 0.48 8.83
C GLU A 62 -9.51 -0.12 7.43
N PHE A 63 -8.47 -0.91 7.19
CA PHE A 63 -8.40 -1.68 5.95
C PHE A 63 -9.50 -2.73 5.95
N ASP A 64 -10.11 -2.93 4.78
CA ASP A 64 -11.00 -4.06 4.56
C ASP A 64 -10.21 -5.38 4.78
N PRO A 65 -10.73 -6.34 5.59
CA PRO A 65 -10.06 -7.61 5.86
C PRO A 65 -9.71 -8.42 4.59
N GLY A 66 -10.54 -8.29 3.54
CA GLY A 66 -10.34 -8.94 2.25
C GLY A 66 -9.11 -8.43 1.50
N VAL A 67 -8.64 -7.21 1.78
CA VAL A 67 -7.39 -6.66 1.19
C VAL A 67 -6.16 -7.49 1.57
N PHE A 68 -6.25 -8.25 2.66
CA PHE A 68 -5.16 -9.05 3.19
C PHE A 68 -5.40 -10.55 3.13
N ASN A 69 -6.43 -11.01 2.41
CA ASN A 69 -6.90 -12.40 2.40
C ASN A 69 -7.08 -12.94 3.83
N GLU A 70 -7.76 -12.19 4.71
CA GLU A 70 -8.06 -12.62 6.08
C GLU A 70 -9.33 -13.46 6.21
N ASP A 71 -9.98 -13.82 5.10
CA ASP A 71 -11.08 -14.78 5.09
C ASP A 71 -10.53 -16.21 4.98
N ASP A 72 -10.16 -16.78 6.12
CA ASP A 72 -10.20 -18.23 6.37
C ASP A 72 -10.11 -18.47 7.89
N SER A 73 -11.27 -18.44 8.57
CA SER A 73 -11.53 -19.08 9.87
C SER A 73 -13.01 -19.33 10.06
#